data_AF-A0A6G0Y466-F1
#
_entry.id   AF-A0A6G0Y466-F1
#
_cell.length_a   1.000
_cell.length_b   1.000
_cell.length_c   1.000
_cell.angle_alpha   90.00
_cell.angle_beta   90.00
_cell.angle_gamma   90.00
#
_symmetry.space_group_name_H-M   'P 1'
#
loop_
_entity.id
_entity.type
_entity.pdbx_description
1 polymer ?
#
loop_
_entity_poly.entity_id
_entity_poly.type
_entity_poly.pdbx_seq_one_letter_code
_entity_poly.pdbx_strand_id
1 'polypeptide(L)'
;MSTCNSLFNSVFFSGFYSWRNTQKGSWFVQALCDAFDKYGYEWDLLTLLTFVNRQVAIYYESNVSGTVQMHQKKQIPCITSMLTRLVKFERKN
;
A
#
# COMPACT_ATOMS: atom_id res chain seq x y z
N MET A 1 22.08 18.79 -0.12
CA MET A 1 21.94 17.49 0.59
C MET A 1 20.82 17.67 1.60
N SER A 2 19.56 17.65 1.13
CA SER A 2 18.38 18.03 1.94
C SER A 2 17.14 17.25 1.48
N THR A 3 17.10 15.95 1.75
CA THR A 3 15.93 15.07 1.52
C THR A 3 15.56 14.31 2.79
N CYS A 4 15.89 14.87 3.96
CA CYS A 4 15.67 14.21 5.22
C CYS A 4 14.19 14.33 5.61
N ASN A 5 13.49 13.19 5.69
CA ASN A 5 12.09 13.00 6.12
C ASN A 5 10.97 13.05 5.06
N SER A 6 11.24 12.67 3.81
CA SER A 6 10.15 12.36 2.86
C SER A 6 9.87 10.86 2.81
N LEU A 7 8.61 10.46 3.06
CA LEU A 7 8.12 9.12 2.72
C LEU A 7 7.45 9.19 1.35
N PHE A 8 8.06 8.58 0.34
CA PHE A 8 7.43 8.39 -0.97
C PHE A 8 6.82 6.99 -1.01
N ASN A 9 5.49 6.92 -0.91
CA ASN A 9 4.75 5.71 -1.23
C ASN A 9 4.61 5.63 -2.76
N SER A 10 5.60 5.01 -3.42
CA SER A 10 5.42 4.64 -4.82
C SER A 10 4.64 3.34 -4.87
N VAL A 11 3.37 3.43 -5.28
CA VAL A 11 2.46 2.28 -5.34
C VAL A 11 2.99 1.21 -6.34
N PHE A 12 4.03 1.51 -7.14
CA PHE A 12 4.63 0.63 -8.14
C PHE A 12 6.15 0.74 -8.18
N PHE A 13 6.82 -0.38 -8.42
CA PHE A 13 8.18 -0.37 -8.98
C PHE A 13 8.09 0.22 -10.39
N SER A 14 9.04 1.06 -10.77
CA SER A 14 9.06 1.69 -12.10
C SER A 14 8.99 0.61 -13.19
N GLY A 15 7.93 0.63 -14.01
CA GLY A 15 7.69 -0.36 -15.07
C GLY A 15 6.55 -1.37 -14.84
N PHE A 16 5.79 -1.29 -13.72
CA PHE A 16 4.65 -2.18 -13.43
C PHE A 16 3.30 -1.46 -13.39
N TYR A 17 2.23 -2.16 -13.76
CA TYR A 17 0.87 -1.62 -13.85
C TYR A 17 0.18 -1.44 -12.50
N SER A 18 -0.71 -0.44 -12.44
CA SER A 18 -1.55 -0.14 -11.30
C SER A 18 -2.97 -0.65 -11.44
N TRP A 19 -3.35 -1.63 -10.61
CA TRP A 19 -4.71 -2.16 -10.65
C TRP A 19 -5.65 -1.26 -9.85
N ARG A 20 -6.63 -0.70 -10.56
CA ARG A 20 -7.71 0.10 -9.99
C ARG A 20 -9.03 -0.58 -10.30
N ASN A 21 -9.82 -0.86 -9.26
CA ASN A 21 -11.22 -1.19 -9.44
C ASN A 21 -12.00 0.13 -9.62
N THR A 22 -12.74 0.28 -10.73
CA THR A 22 -13.47 1.50 -11.06
C THR A 22 -14.52 1.88 -10.01
N GLN A 23 -15.03 0.91 -9.25
CA GLN A 23 -16.06 1.12 -8.23
C GLN A 23 -15.47 1.23 -6.81
N LYS A 24 -14.39 0.49 -6.50
CA LYS A 24 -13.84 0.38 -5.13
C LYS A 24 -12.53 1.15 -4.91
N GLY A 25 -11.97 1.77 -5.95
CA GLY A 25 -10.67 2.44 -5.89
C GLY A 25 -9.49 1.47 -6.10
N SER A 26 -8.27 1.93 -5.81
CA SER A 26 -7.07 1.08 -5.96
C SER A 26 -6.96 0.07 -4.82
N TRP A 27 -6.37 -1.09 -5.10
CA TRP A 27 -6.14 -2.13 -4.09
C TRP A 27 -5.29 -1.63 -2.93
N PHE A 28 -4.29 -0.79 -3.23
CA PHE A 28 -3.44 -0.19 -2.22
C PHE A 28 -4.21 0.72 -1.27
N VAL A 29 -5.06 1.62 -1.79
CA VAL A 29 -5.82 2.55 -0.91
C VAL A 29 -6.84 1.79 -0.06
N GLN A 30 -7.49 0.77 -0.62
CA GLN A 30 -8.39 -0.10 0.15
C GLN A 30 -7.66 -0.77 1.31
N ALA A 31 -6.54 -1.45 1.04
CA ALA A 31 -5.73 -2.09 2.08
C ALA A 31 -5.13 -1.09 3.08
N LEU A 32 -4.77 0.11 2.63
CA LEU A 32 -4.26 1.19 3.48
C LEU A 32 -5.35 1.65 4.48
N CYS A 33 -6.55 1.97 4.00
CA CYS A 33 -7.66 2.35 4.87
C CYS A 33 -7.98 1.24 5.87
N ASP A 34 -8.10 -0.02 5.41
CA ASP A 34 -8.35 -1.17 6.29
C ASP A 34 -7.30 -1.32 7.41
N ALA A 35 -6.01 -1.14 7.08
CA ALA A 35 -4.92 -1.25 8.04
C ALA A 35 -4.96 -0.11 9.06
N PHE A 36 -5.22 1.12 8.62
CA PHE A 36 -5.30 2.27 9.52
C PHE A 36 -6.53 2.22 10.44
N ASP A 37 -7.68 1.80 9.92
CA ASP A 37 -8.91 1.68 10.72
C ASP A 37 -8.76 0.62 11.83
N LYS A 38 -8.04 -0.47 11.56
CA LYS A 38 -7.84 -1.56 12.52
C LYS A 38 -6.68 -1.30 13.49
N TYR A 39 -5.57 -0.77 12.98
CA TYR A 39 -4.28 -0.81 13.66
C TYR A 39 -3.60 0.55 13.79
N GLY A 40 -4.20 1.62 13.24
CA GLY A 40 -3.57 2.93 13.08
C GLY A 40 -3.02 3.56 14.35
N TYR A 41 -3.63 3.27 15.50
CA TYR A 41 -3.19 3.78 16.81
C TYR A 41 -2.34 2.79 17.61
N GLU A 42 -2.21 1.55 17.13
CA GLU A 42 -1.53 0.47 17.84
C GLU A 42 -0.08 0.31 17.35
N TRP A 43 0.12 0.37 16.03
CA TRP A 43 1.40 0.08 15.37
C TRP A 43 2.02 1.33 14.71
N ASP A 44 3.32 1.30 14.48
CA ASP A 44 4.01 2.36 13.73
C ASP A 44 3.72 2.28 12.23
N LEU A 45 3.94 3.41 11.54
CA LEU A 45 3.64 3.58 10.12
C LEU A 45 4.31 2.53 9.22
N LEU A 46 5.56 2.14 9.46
CA LEU A 46 6.25 1.17 8.60
C LEU A 46 5.71 -0.24 8.83
N THR A 47 5.34 -0.58 10.06
CA THR A 47 4.63 -1.83 10.37
C THR A 47 3.26 -1.86 9.69
N LEU A 48 2.49 -0.78 9.75
CA LEU A 48 1.20 -0.65 9.04
C LEU A 48 1.37 -0.86 7.54
N LEU A 49 2.33 -0.18 6.91
CA LEU A 49 2.60 -0.32 5.49
C LEU A 49 3.06 -1.74 5.12
N THR A 50 3.74 -2.45 6.03
CA THR A 50 4.11 -3.86 5.84
C THR A 50 2.86 -4.76 5.81
N PHE A 51 1.86 -4.50 6.65
CA PHE A 51 0.58 -5.20 6.58
C PHE A 51 -0.17 -4.91 5.29
N VAL A 52 -0.16 -3.66 4.82
CA VAL A 52 -0.74 -3.28 3.52
C VAL A 52 -0.07 -4.05 2.39
N ASN A 53 1.26 -4.14 2.37
CA ASN A 53 2.00 -4.91 1.37
C ASN A 53 1.57 -6.38 1.35
N ARG A 54 1.51 -7.01 2.52
CA ARG A 54 1.06 -8.40 2.66
C ARG A 54 -0.37 -8.56 2.16
N GLN A 55 -1.26 -7.63 2.50
CA GLN A 55 -2.66 -7.71 2.13
C GLN A 55 -2.83 -7.63 0.61
N VAL A 56 -2.15 -6.66 -0.04
CA VAL A 56 -2.19 -6.49 -1.50
C VAL A 56 -1.58 -7.70 -2.22
N ALA A 57 -0.46 -8.22 -1.75
CA ALA A 57 0.23 -9.34 -2.41
C ALA A 57 -0.54 -10.66 -2.36
N ILE A 58 -1.17 -10.96 -1.23
CA ILE A 58 -1.81 -12.27 -1.00
C ILE A 58 -3.25 -12.27 -1.51
N TYR A 59 -4.04 -11.24 -1.17
CA TYR A 59 -5.49 -11.29 -1.33
C TYR A 59 -6.01 -10.65 -2.61
N TYR A 60 -5.18 -9.88 -3.33
CA TYR A 60 -5.62 -9.22 -4.55
C TYR A 60 -5.12 -9.93 -5.80
N GLU A 61 -5.98 -9.94 -6.82
CA GLU A 61 -5.73 -10.57 -8.10
C GLU A 61 -6.60 -9.92 -9.18
N SER A 62 -6.05 -9.71 -10.37
CA SER A 62 -6.77 -9.01 -11.43
C SER A 62 -7.79 -9.95 -12.06
N ASN A 63 -9.01 -9.46 -12.23
CA ASN A 63 -10.09 -10.22 -12.86
C ASN A 63 -10.52 -9.57 -14.18
N VAL A 64 -9.67 -9.70 -15.20
CA VAL A 64 -9.95 -9.23 -16.57
C VAL A 64 -10.18 -10.42 -17.50
N SER A 65 -11.34 -11.06 -17.38
CA SER A 65 -11.68 -12.30 -18.13
C SER A 65 -11.62 -12.14 -19.67
N GLY A 66 -11.74 -10.91 -20.19
CA GLY A 66 -11.63 -10.62 -21.63
C GLY A 66 -10.20 -10.45 -22.16
N THR A 67 -9.17 -10.48 -21.31
CA THR A 67 -7.78 -10.26 -21.74
C THR A 67 -6.84 -11.16 -20.94
N VAL A 68 -6.47 -12.31 -21.51
CA VAL A 68 -5.63 -13.34 -20.84
C VAL A 68 -4.32 -12.77 -20.31
N GLN A 69 -3.70 -11.83 -21.02
CA GLN A 69 -2.46 -11.17 -20.60
C GLN A 69 -2.60 -10.31 -19.34
N MET A 70 -3.82 -9.89 -19.01
CA MET A 70 -4.17 -9.00 -17.90
C MET A 70 -5.00 -9.71 -16.82
N HIS A 71 -5.41 -10.95 -17.04
CA HIS A 71 -6.13 -11.78 -16.07
C HIS A 71 -5.16 -12.44 -15.08
N GLN A 72 -5.62 -12.64 -13.84
CA GLN A 72 -4.90 -13.34 -12.75
C GLN A 72 -3.52 -12.76 -12.43
N LYS A 73 -3.36 -11.45 -12.53
CA LYS A 73 -2.12 -10.75 -12.18
C LYS A 73 -2.14 -10.31 -10.73
N LYS A 74 -0.97 -10.39 -10.11
CA LYS A 74 -0.71 -9.94 -8.75
C LYS A 74 -0.09 -8.55 -8.74
N GLN A 75 -0.14 -7.90 -7.58
CA GLN A 75 0.51 -6.62 -7.33
C GLN A 75 1.24 -6.68 -6.00
N ILE A 76 2.42 -6.05 -5.91
CA ILE A 76 3.14 -5.81 -4.65
C ILE A 76 3.43 -4.31 -4.56
N PRO A 77 2.98 -3.61 -3.51
CA PRO A 77 3.34 -2.20 -3.33
C PRO A 77 4.81 -2.07 -2.88
N CYS A 78 5.44 -0.95 -3.22
CA CYS A 78 6.83 -0.66 -2.86
C CYS A 78 6.88 0.48 -1.83
N ILE A 79 7.54 0.24 -0.71
CA ILE A 79 7.70 1.26 0.35
C ILE A 79 9.12 1.80 0.24
N THR A 80 9.27 3.10 -0.02
CA THR A 80 10.56 3.80 0.07
C THR A 80 10.48 4.83 1.19
N SER A 81 11.24 4.59 2.26
CA SER A 81 11.23 5.43 3.45
C SER A 81 12.60 6.09 3.65
N MET A 82 12.58 7.41 3.86
CA MET A 82 13.72 8.18 4.36
C MET A 82 13.45 8.67 5.80
N LEU A 83 12.54 8.01 6.52
CA LEU A 83 12.25 8.33 7.92
C LEU A 83 13.44 7.93 8.80
N THR A 84 13.84 8.84 9.68
CA THR A 84 14.92 8.62 10.65
C THR A 84 14.42 8.27 12.05
N ARG A 85 13.09 8.27 12.24
CA ARG A 85 12.41 7.95 13.50
C ARG A 85 11.12 7.17 13.22
N LEU A 86 10.69 6.40 14.21
CA LEU A 86 9.38 5.74 14.17
C LEU A 86 8.27 6.79 14.17
N VAL A 87 7.28 6.59 13.31
CA VAL A 87 6.07 7.41 13.23
C VAL A 87 4.91 6.57 13.75
N LYS A 88 4.30 6.98 14.85
CA LYS A 88 3.12 6.33 15.41
C LYS A 88 2.01 7.38 15.58
N PHE A 89 0.78 7.00 15.27
CA PHE A 89 -0.37 7.87 15.49
C PHE A 89 -0.93 7.60 16.89
N GLU A 90 -1.15 8.66 17.65
CA GLU A 90 -1.74 8.59 18.98
C GLU A 90 -3.11 9.23 18.95
N ARG A 91 -4.03 8.73 19.80
CA ARG A 91 -5.32 9.38 19.97
C ARG A 91 -5.10 10.73 20.64
N LYS A 92 -5.68 11.78 20.05
CA LYS A 92 -5.74 13.08 20.71
C LYS A 92 -6.80 12.98 21.80
N ASN A 93 -6.38 13.11 23.06
CA ASN A 93 -7.27 13.27 24.21
C ASN A 93 -8.01 14.60 24.15
#